data_AF-A0A8J6IXW6-F1
#
_entry.id   AF-A0A8J6IXW6-F1
#
_cell.length_a   1.000
_cell.length_b   1.000
_cell.length_c   1.000
_cell.angle_alpha   90.00
_cell.angle_beta   90.00
_cell.angle_gamma   90.00
#
_symmetry.space_group_name_H-M   'P 1'
#
loop_
_entity.id
_entity.type
_entity.pdbx_description
1 polymer ?
#
loop_
_entity_poly.entity_id
_entity_poly.type
_entity_poly.pdbx_seq_one_letter_code
_entity_poly.pdbx_strand_id
1 'polypeptide(L)'
;MSFNKEDLLVNIKRQAKRLSKLLSIPLGQAQEALAICVYGCDSYSQLLSFLNSESFGDSRIALTALSPKSEIFLFKLLQQHISEILKKFENKFPKSSLDEKNVVSLFGLGYQEFKDKISN
;
A
#
# COMPACT_ATOMS: atom_id res chain seq x y z
N MET A 1 -7.42 -14.33 10.73
CA MET A 1 -6.22 -14.90 10.07
C MET A 1 -4.99 -14.33 10.75
N SER A 2 -4.05 -15.16 11.20
CA SER A 2 -2.77 -14.66 11.68
C SER A 2 -1.85 -14.48 10.47
N PHE A 3 -1.57 -13.24 10.09
CA PHE A 3 -0.57 -12.96 9.06
C PHE A 3 0.82 -13.06 9.67
N ASN A 4 1.73 -13.79 9.03
CA ASN A 4 3.13 -13.80 9.45
C ASN A 4 3.72 -12.40 9.23
N LYS A 5 4.20 -11.78 10.33
CA LYS A 5 4.83 -10.45 10.32
C LYS A 5 5.96 -10.33 9.31
N GLU A 6 6.77 -11.39 9.13
CA GLU A 6 7.87 -11.37 8.18
C GLU A 6 7.37 -11.21 6.75
N ASP A 7 6.26 -11.88 6.41
CA ASP A 7 5.63 -11.77 5.09
C ASP A 7 5.06 -10.37 4.85
N LEU A 8 4.46 -9.75 5.87
CA LEU A 8 3.97 -8.36 5.79
C LEU A 8 5.14 -7.40 5.51
N LEU A 9 6.24 -7.53 6.25
CA LEU A 9 7.43 -6.69 6.09
C LEU A 9 8.08 -6.89 4.72
N VAL A 10 8.16 -8.13 4.23
CA VAL A 10 8.65 -8.44 2.88
C VAL A 10 7.76 -7.78 1.83
N ASN A 11 6.45 -7.83 2.00
CA ASN A 11 5.51 -7.22 1.07
C ASN A 11 5.68 -5.70 1.05
N ILE A 12 5.72 -5.03 2.20
CA ILE A 12 5.97 -3.58 2.30
C ILE A 12 7.28 -3.20 1.61
N LYS A 13 8.36 -3.96 1.81
CA LYS A 13 9.65 -3.72 1.14
C LYS A 13 9.54 -3.84 -0.38
N ARG A 14 8.75 -4.80 -0.90
CA ARG A 14 8.51 -4.94 -2.34
C ARG A 14 7.70 -3.77 -2.88
N GLN A 15 6.66 -3.34 -2.17
CA GLN A 15 5.85 -2.17 -2.51
C GLN A 15 6.74 -0.91 -2.55
N ALA A 16 7.62 -0.72 -1.56
CA ALA A 16 8.51 0.43 -1.47
C ALA A 16 9.51 0.47 -2.64
N LYS A 17 10.06 -0.69 -3.03
CA LYS A 17 10.91 -0.79 -4.22
C LYS A 17 10.19 -0.42 -5.50
N ARG A 18 8.92 -0.82 -5.66
CA ARG A 18 8.10 -0.44 -6.83
C ARG A 18 7.82 1.05 -6.84
N LEU A 19 7.42 1.63 -5.71
CA LEU A 19 7.17 3.06 -5.58
C LEU A 19 8.44 3.89 -5.82
N SER A 20 9.58 3.46 -5.27
CA SER A 20 10.89 4.11 -5.48
C SER A 20 11.23 4.21 -6.96
N LYS A 21 11.02 3.13 -7.73
CA LYS A 21 11.20 3.14 -9.19
C LYS A 21 10.18 4.04 -9.89
N LEU A 22 8.91 3.92 -9.50
CA LEU A 22 7.80 4.62 -10.13
C LEU A 22 7.94 6.15 -10.01
N LEU A 23 8.36 6.64 -8.85
CA LEU A 23 8.56 8.06 -8.59
C LEU A 23 10.01 8.51 -8.78
N SER A 24 10.93 7.59 -9.08
CA SER A 24 12.38 7.86 -9.15
C SER A 24 12.92 8.54 -7.87
N ILE A 25 12.49 8.06 -6.70
CA ILE A 25 12.89 8.57 -5.38
C ILE A 25 13.73 7.54 -4.61
N PRO A 26 14.59 7.96 -3.65
CA PRO A 26 15.31 7.05 -2.77
C PRO A 26 14.39 6.08 -2.02
N LEU A 27 14.87 4.86 -1.77
CA LEU A 27 14.07 3.81 -1.12
C LEU A 27 13.53 4.21 0.25
N GLY A 28 14.32 4.93 1.06
CA GLY A 28 13.86 5.44 2.36
C GLY A 28 12.69 6.42 2.23
N GLN A 29 12.73 7.31 1.24
CA GLN A 29 11.60 8.22 0.97
C GLN A 29 10.36 7.46 0.48
N ALA A 30 10.54 6.40 -0.30
CA ALA A 30 9.44 5.54 -0.73
C ALA A 30 8.82 4.75 0.44
N GLN A 31 9.62 4.29 1.40
CA GLN A 31 9.12 3.64 2.62
C GLN A 31 8.26 4.61 3.45
N GLU A 32 8.74 5.84 3.66
CA GLU A 32 7.97 6.89 4.34
C GLU A 32 6.69 7.27 3.59
N ALA A 33 6.79 7.40 2.26
CA ALA A 33 5.63 7.70 1.43
C ALA A 33 4.56 6.60 1.50
N LEU A 34 4.93 5.33 1.49
CA LEU A 34 3.95 4.24 1.66
C LEU A 34 3.26 4.28 3.01
N ALA A 35 4.04 4.45 4.09
CA ALA A 35 3.49 4.54 5.43
C ALA A 35 2.38 5.61 5.52
N ILE A 36 2.66 6.79 4.97
CA ILE A 36 1.78 7.95 5.05
C ILE A 36 0.62 7.88 4.05
N CYS A 37 0.93 7.66 2.78
CA CYS A 37 -0.03 7.76 1.69
C CYS A 37 -0.92 6.51 1.58
N VAL A 38 -0.38 5.32 1.85
CA VAL A 38 -1.09 4.04 1.66
C VAL A 38 -1.65 3.51 2.96
N TYR A 39 -0.84 3.44 4.03
CA TYR A 39 -1.25 2.76 5.27
C TYR A 39 -1.80 3.70 6.36
N GLY A 40 -1.88 5.01 6.09
CA GLY A 40 -2.48 5.97 7.02
C GLY A 40 -1.65 6.25 8.27
N CYS A 41 -0.35 5.94 8.27
CA CYS A 41 0.56 6.21 9.38
C CYS A 41 1.19 7.61 9.28
N ASP A 42 1.78 8.11 10.35
CA ASP A 42 2.55 9.34 10.41
C ASP A 42 3.99 9.16 9.91
N SER A 43 4.52 7.92 10.01
CA SER A 43 5.89 7.58 9.60
C SER A 43 6.06 6.08 9.34
N TYR A 44 7.16 5.70 8.68
CA TYR A 44 7.56 4.30 8.54
C TYR A 44 7.80 3.62 9.89
N SER A 45 8.38 4.33 10.86
CA SER A 45 8.57 3.81 12.22
C SER A 45 7.25 3.48 12.92
N GLN A 46 6.22 4.31 12.75
CA GLN A 46 4.90 4.04 13.31
C GLN A 46 4.24 2.83 12.62
N LEU A 47 4.38 2.68 11.30
CA LEU A 47 3.95 1.48 10.59
C LEU A 47 4.60 0.22 11.17
N LEU A 48 5.92 0.24 11.42
CA LEU A 48 6.62 -0.89 12.04
C LEU A 48 6.10 -1.18 13.45
N SER A 49 5.76 -0.15 14.24
CA SER A 49 5.15 -0.29 15.55
C SER A 49 3.78 -0.97 15.48
N PHE A 50 2.93 -0.58 14.52
CA PHE A 50 1.63 -1.23 14.33
C PHE A 50 1.75 -2.68 13.92
N LEU A 51 2.72 -3.04 13.05
CA LEU A 51 2.97 -4.44 12.70
C LEU A 51 3.47 -5.29 13.87
N ASN A 52 3.97 -4.64 14.92
CA ASN A 52 4.46 -5.29 16.14
C ASN A 52 3.43 -5.32 17.27
N SER A 53 2.31 -4.61 17.13
CA SER A 53 1.27 -4.53 18.16
C SER A 53 -0.03 -5.16 17.65
N GLU A 54 -0.87 -5.63 18.56
CA GLU A 54 -2.24 -6.06 18.24
C GLU A 54 -3.20 -4.86 18.06
N SER A 55 -2.66 -3.64 18.01
CA SER A 55 -3.43 -2.41 17.86
C SER A 55 -3.49 -2.01 16.38
N PHE A 56 -4.69 -2.11 15.82
CA PHE A 56 -4.98 -1.58 14.49
C PHE A 56 -5.37 -0.10 14.62
N GLY A 57 -4.41 0.80 14.37
CA GLY A 57 -4.69 2.24 14.35
C GLY A 57 -5.57 2.66 13.17
N ASP A 58 -5.23 2.22 11.96
CA ASP A 58 -5.94 2.54 10.72
C ASP A 58 -6.29 1.23 9.97
N SER A 59 -7.50 1.13 9.43
CA SER A 59 -7.96 -0.05 8.68
C SER A 59 -7.09 -0.35 7.46
N ARG A 60 -6.44 0.68 6.89
CA ARG A 60 -5.53 0.56 5.74
C ARG A 60 -4.25 -0.21 6.06
N ILE A 61 -3.90 -0.40 7.33
CA ILE A 61 -2.76 -1.26 7.73
C ILE A 61 -2.97 -2.69 7.22
N ALA A 62 -4.22 -3.16 7.09
CA ALA A 62 -4.51 -4.47 6.51
C ALA A 62 -4.02 -4.61 5.05
N LEU A 63 -3.85 -3.51 4.31
CA LEU A 63 -3.28 -3.52 2.95
C LEU A 63 -1.81 -3.97 2.92
N THR A 64 -1.11 -4.01 4.05
CA THR A 64 0.22 -4.62 4.13
C THR A 64 0.19 -6.11 3.79
N ALA A 65 -0.96 -6.77 3.97
CA ALA A 65 -1.20 -8.16 3.58
C ALA A 65 -1.70 -8.33 2.13
N LEU A 66 -1.96 -7.23 1.41
CA LEU A 66 -2.48 -7.29 0.04
C LEU A 66 -1.39 -7.74 -0.95
N SER A 67 -1.69 -8.82 -1.66
CA SER A 67 -0.86 -9.47 -2.66
C SER A 67 -1.74 -10.11 -3.73
N PRO A 68 -1.19 -10.56 -4.87
CA PRO A 68 -1.95 -11.26 -5.92
C PRO A 68 -2.76 -12.46 -5.44
N LYS A 69 -2.31 -13.13 -4.38
CA LYS A 69 -2.99 -14.32 -3.83
C LYS A 69 -3.90 -14.01 -2.63
N SER A 70 -4.06 -12.74 -2.29
CA SER A 70 -4.85 -12.35 -1.13
C SER A 70 -6.35 -12.55 -1.35
N GLU A 71 -7.07 -12.55 -0.24
CA GLU A 71 -8.53 -12.65 -0.22
C GLU A 71 -9.20 -11.41 -0.82
N ILE A 72 -10.38 -11.60 -1.39
CA ILE A 72 -11.15 -10.55 -2.09
C ILE A 72 -11.43 -9.32 -1.22
N PHE A 73 -11.56 -9.48 0.10
CA PHE A 73 -11.82 -8.37 1.00
C PHE A 73 -10.71 -7.31 0.96
N LEU A 74 -9.44 -7.72 0.78
CA LEU A 74 -8.30 -6.78 0.68
C LEU A 74 -8.32 -6.00 -0.64
N PHE A 75 -8.84 -6.58 -1.71
CA PHE A 75 -9.04 -5.90 -2.99
C PHE A 75 -10.13 -4.84 -2.87
N LYS A 76 -11.25 -5.18 -2.22
CA LYS A 76 -12.35 -4.24 -1.94
C LYS A 76 -11.90 -3.12 -0.99
N LEU A 77 -11.08 -3.44 0.02
CA LEU A 77 -10.49 -2.44 0.91
C LEU A 77 -9.60 -1.45 0.14
N LEU A 78 -8.75 -1.94 -0.77
CA LEU A 78 -7.95 -1.05 -1.62
C LEU A 78 -8.85 -0.15 -2.48
N GLN A 79 -9.89 -0.72 -3.11
CA GLN A 79 -10.83 0.04 -3.93
C GLN A 79 -11.49 1.19 -3.15
N GLN A 80 -11.91 0.93 -1.91
CA GLN A 80 -12.54 1.93 -1.04
C GLN A 80 -11.62 3.12 -0.73
N HIS A 81 -10.32 2.88 -0.59
CA HIS A 81 -9.35 3.91 -0.19
C HIS A 81 -8.52 4.48 -1.35
N ILE A 82 -8.64 3.97 -2.58
CA ILE A 82 -7.76 4.35 -3.70
C ILE A 82 -7.76 5.85 -3.99
N SER A 83 -8.95 6.48 -3.95
CA SER A 83 -9.11 7.92 -4.18
C SER A 83 -8.44 8.76 -3.09
N GLU A 84 -8.47 8.29 -1.84
CA GLU A 84 -7.80 8.97 -0.72
C GLU A 84 -6.28 8.80 -0.82
N ILE A 85 -5.81 7.60 -1.16
CA ILE A 85 -4.40 7.30 -1.38
C ILE A 85 -3.82 8.20 -2.48
N LEU A 86 -4.53 8.34 -3.60
CA LEU A 86 -4.14 9.21 -4.71
C LEU A 86 -4.02 10.68 -4.26
N LYS A 87 -5.02 11.21 -3.55
CA LYS A 87 -4.96 12.57 -2.99
C LYS A 87 -3.77 12.77 -2.07
N LYS A 88 -3.45 11.79 -1.22
CA LYS A 88 -2.27 11.85 -0.35
C LYS A 88 -0.96 11.84 -1.13
N PHE A 89 -0.88 11.06 -2.21
CA PHE A 89 0.28 11.08 -3.10
C PHE A 89 0.42 12.39 -3.86
N GLU A 90 -0.68 12.95 -4.37
CA GLU A 90 -0.68 14.26 -5.02
C GLU A 90 -0.20 15.36 -4.06
N ASN A 91 -0.70 15.37 -2.82
CA ASN A 91 -0.26 16.34 -1.82
C ASN A 91 1.23 16.19 -1.46
N LYS A 92 1.74 14.96 -1.36
CA LYS A 92 3.14 14.69 -0.97
C LYS A 92 4.10 14.85 -2.16
N PHE A 93 3.64 14.56 -3.37
CA PHE A 93 4.38 14.61 -4.62
C PHE A 93 3.52 15.26 -5.71
N PRO A 94 3.34 16.59 -5.68
CA PRO A 94 2.41 17.31 -6.57
C PRO A 94 2.79 17.28 -8.06
N LYS A 95 4.01 16.85 -8.39
CA LYS A 95 4.47 16.64 -9.77
C LYS A 95 4.35 15.18 -10.23
N SER A 96 3.87 14.29 -9.37
CA SER A 96 3.71 12.87 -9.72
C SER A 96 2.39 12.66 -10.46
N SER A 97 2.45 12.01 -11.62
CA SER A 97 1.26 11.64 -12.41
C SER A 97 0.75 10.25 -12.02
N LEU A 98 0.61 10.00 -10.72
CA LEU A 98 0.11 8.72 -10.22
C LEU A 98 -1.39 8.61 -10.49
N ASP A 99 -1.81 7.45 -11.00
CA ASP A 99 -3.20 7.08 -11.24
C ASP A 99 -3.55 5.79 -10.49
N GLU A 100 -4.80 5.33 -10.61
CA GLU A 100 -5.23 4.09 -9.95
C GLU A 100 -4.38 2.88 -10.35
N LYS A 101 -3.98 2.79 -11.62
CA LYS A 101 -3.19 1.66 -12.15
C LYS A 101 -1.84 1.60 -11.44
N ASN A 102 -1.22 2.76 -11.28
CA ASN A 102 0.02 2.92 -10.56
C ASN A 102 -0.10 2.47 -9.10
N VAL A 103 -1.15 2.90 -8.38
CA VAL A 103 -1.39 2.47 -6.99
C VAL A 103 -1.59 0.96 -6.89
N VAL A 104 -2.41 0.37 -7.78
CA VAL A 104 -2.63 -1.08 -7.82
C VAL A 104 -1.31 -1.84 -8.09
N SER A 105 -0.48 -1.32 -9.00
CA SER A 105 0.80 -1.95 -9.35
C SER A 105 1.78 -2.02 -8.17
N LEU A 106 1.65 -1.14 -7.16
CA LEU A 106 2.47 -1.19 -5.95
C LEU A 106 2.35 -2.55 -5.25
N PHE A 107 1.15 -3.13 -5.25
CA PHE A 107 0.86 -4.43 -4.65
C PHE A 107 1.29 -5.62 -5.53
N GLY A 108 1.88 -5.36 -6.69
CA GLY A 108 2.27 -6.39 -7.66
C GLY A 108 1.10 -6.97 -8.44
N LEU A 109 0.00 -6.23 -8.52
CA LEU A 109 -1.22 -6.60 -9.22
C LEU A 109 -1.26 -5.97 -10.62
N GLY A 110 -1.82 -6.69 -11.58
CA GLY A 110 -2.27 -6.07 -12.84
C GLY A 110 -3.57 -5.30 -12.62
N TYR A 111 -3.76 -4.17 -13.32
CA TYR A 111 -5.01 -3.40 -13.18
C TYR A 111 -6.25 -4.16 -13.64
N GLN A 112 -6.12 -4.98 -14.70
CA GLN A 112 -7.22 -5.84 -15.15
C GLN A 112 -7.53 -6.93 -14.12
N GLU A 113 -6.51 -7.63 -13.61
CA GLU A 113 -6.66 -8.62 -12.54
C GLU A 113 -7.35 -8.04 -11.29
N PHE A 114 -6.98 -6.81 -10.92
CA PHE A 114 -7.63 -6.09 -9.84
C PHE A 114 -9.11 -5.86 -10.12
N LYS A 115 -9.47 -5.37 -11.32
CA LYS A 115 -10.86 -5.18 -11.74
C LYS A 115 -11.67 -6.47 -11.73
N ASP A 116 -11.10 -7.55 -12.27
CA ASP A 116 -11.77 -8.85 -12.33
C ASP A 116 -12.06 -9.39 -10.94
N LYS A 117 -11.16 -9.16 -9.96
CA LYS A 117 -11.36 -9.57 -8.58
C LYS A 117 -12.40 -8.75 -7.81
N ILE A 118 -12.58 -7.46 -8.11
CA ILE A 118 -13.59 -6.63 -7.43
C ILE A 118 -14.98 -6.77 -8.03
N SER A 119 -15.07 -7.16 -9.31
CA SER A 119 -16.33 -7.35 -10.04
C SER A 119 -17.00 -8.70 -9.77
N ASN A 120 -16.27 -9.66 -9.19
CA ASN A 120 -16.79 -10.95 -8.70
C ASN A 120 -17.17 -10.88 -7.20
#